data_AF-A0A7W7C8R9-F1
#
_entry.id   AF-A0A7W7C8R9-F1
#
_cell.length_a   1.000
_cell.length_b   1.000
_cell.length_c   1.000
_cell.angle_alpha   90.00
_cell.angle_beta   90.00
_cell.angle_gamma   90.00
#
_symmetry.space_group_name_H-M   'P 1'
#
loop_
_entity.id
_entity.type
_entity.pdbx_description
1 polymer ?
#
loop_
_entity_poly.entity_id
_entity_poly.type
_entity_poly.pdbx_seq_one_letter_code
_entity_poly.pdbx_strand_id
1 'polypeptide(L)' 'MTIPDASTLAELIEDCAEIPPVLRPSEHLLPLPRREASWQVNEVCSAQVKEMDDYGA' A
#
# COMPACT_ATOMS: atom_id res chain seq x y z
N MET A 1 31.20 -10.31 1.79
CA MET A 1 30.39 -10.17 0.57
C MET A 1 30.27 -8.69 0.27
N THR A 2 30.82 -8.22 -0.83
CA THR A 2 30.60 -6.86 -1.33
C THR A 2 29.44 -6.93 -2.31
N ILE A 3 28.29 -6.37 -1.93
CA ILE A 3 27.23 -6.08 -2.90
C ILE A 3 27.79 -4.95 -3.76
N PRO A 4 27.86 -5.08 -5.09
CA PRO A 4 28.30 -3.97 -5.92
C PRO A 4 27.36 -2.78 -5.71
N ASP A 5 27.91 -1.58 -5.53
CA ASP A 5 27.09 -0.37 -5.49
C ASP A 5 26.39 -0.23 -6.84
N ALA A 6 25.06 -0.26 -6.82
CA ALA A 6 24.27 0.05 -8.00
C ALA A 6 24.56 1.50 -8.43
N SER A 7 24.94 1.67 -9.68
CA SER A 7 25.27 2.96 -10.29
C SER A 7 24.04 3.66 -10.84
N THR A 8 22.91 2.95 -10.94
CA THR A 8 21.62 3.50 -11.37
C THR A 8 20.45 3.00 -10.52
N LEU A 9 19.35 3.76 -10.50
CA LEU A 9 18.10 3.33 -9.87
C LEU A 9 17.53 2.05 -10.50
N ALA A 10 17.75 1.84 -11.79
CA ALA A 10 17.28 0.64 -12.49
C ALA A 10 17.93 -0.63 -11.94
N GLU A 11 19.25 -0.61 -11.71
CA GLU A 11 19.99 -1.71 -11.10
C GLU A 11 19.51 -2.01 -9.67
N LEU A 12 19.26 -0.96 -8.85
CA LEU A 12 18.69 -1.14 -7.52
C LEU A 12 17.31 -1.83 -7.55
N ILE A 13 16.48 -1.46 -8.53
CA ILE A 13 15.16 -2.07 -8.69
C ILE A 13 15.31 -3.53 -9.08
N GLU A 14 16.20 -3.86 -10.02
CA GLU A 14 16.44 -5.23 -10.47
C GLU A 14 16.92 -6.14 -9.32
N ASP A 15 17.86 -5.67 -8.52
CA ASP A 15 18.36 -6.39 -7.34
C ASP A 15 17.25 -6.67 -6.31
N CYS A 16 16.29 -5.77 -6.17
CA CYS A 16 15.21 -5.87 -5.18
C CYS A 16 13.91 -6.52 -5.71
N ALA A 17 13.72 -6.60 -7.02
CA ALA A 17 12.47 -7.05 -7.64
C ALA A 17 12.32 -8.58 -7.66
N GLU A 18 13.42 -9.33 -7.52
CA GLU A 18 13.40 -10.78 -7.51
C GLU A 18 12.83 -11.33 -6.19
N ILE A 19 11.54 -11.71 -6.21
CA ILE A 19 10.90 -12.43 -5.11
C ILE A 19 11.23 -13.93 -5.25
N PRO A 20 11.85 -14.58 -4.24
CA PRO A 20 12.15 -16.01 -4.26
C PRO A 20 10.91 -16.87 -4.58
N PRO A 21 11.04 -17.95 -5.38
CA PRO A 21 9.89 -18.78 -5.78
C PRO A 21 9.06 -19.34 -4.62
N VAL A 22 9.69 -19.62 -3.47
CA VAL A 22 9.00 -20.09 -2.24
C VAL A 22 8.07 -19.04 -1.63
N LEU A 23 8.31 -17.76 -1.91
CA LEU A 23 7.49 -16.64 -1.45
C LEU A 23 6.48 -16.18 -2.51
N ARG A 24 6.61 -16.66 -3.75
CA ARG A 24 5.62 -16.38 -4.78
C ARG A 24 4.34 -17.11 -4.38
N PRO A 25 3.17 -16.44 -4.38
CA PRO A 25 1.91 -17.11 -4.17
C PRO A 25 1.83 -18.28 -5.15
N SER A 26 1.60 -19.49 -4.63
CA SER A 26 1.09 -20.58 -5.46
C SER A 26 -0.19 -20.08 -6.13
N GLU A 27 -0.51 -20.57 -7.33
CA GLU A 27 -1.67 -20.21 -8.15
C GLU A 27 -3.03 -20.57 -7.50
N HIS A 28 -3.16 -20.40 -6.19
CA HIS A 28 -4.43 -20.38 -5.50
C HIS A 28 -5.19 -19.16 -6.01
N LEU A 29 -6.29 -19.43 -6.70
CA LEU A 29 -7.26 -18.43 -7.08
C LEU A 29 -7.70 -17.70 -5.80
N LEU A 30 -7.19 -16.48 -5.61
CA LEU A 30 -7.68 -15.61 -4.54
C LEU A 30 -9.16 -15.33 -4.82
N PRO A 31 -10.00 -15.23 -3.77
CA PRO A 31 -11.37 -14.78 -3.95
C PRO A 31 -11.41 -13.47 -4.73
N LEU A 32 -12.43 -13.31 -5.58
CA LEU A 32 -12.59 -12.09 -6.35
C LEU A 32 -12.63 -10.88 -5.40
N PRO A 33 -11.88 -9.78 -5.68
CA PRO A 33 -11.96 -8.57 -4.89
C PRO A 33 -13.40 -8.10 -4.77
N ARG A 34 -13.82 -7.75 -3.55
CA ARG A 34 -15.13 -7.12 -3.35
C ARG A 34 -15.09 -5.75 -4.01
N ARG A 35 -16.15 -5.39 -4.73
CA ARG A 35 -16.34 -4.02 -5.21
C ARG A 35 -16.38 -3.08 -4.00
N GLU A 36 -15.51 -2.08 -3.99
CA GLU A 36 -15.57 -1.03 -2.97
C GLU A 36 -16.93 -0.33 -3.02
N ALA A 37 -17.48 -0.04 -1.84
CA ALA A 37 -18.56 0.94 -1.75
C ALA A 37 -17.95 2.32 -1.99
N SER A 38 -18.68 3.21 -2.67
CA SER A 38 -18.28 4.62 -2.74
C SER A 38 -18.13 5.16 -1.32
N TRP A 39 -17.02 5.83 -1.05
CA TRP A 39 -16.77 6.46 0.24
C TRP A 39 -17.89 7.48 0.53
N GLN A 40 -18.61 7.28 1.63
CA GLN A 40 -19.66 8.20 2.08
C GLN A 40 -19.33 8.67 3.50
N VAL A 41 -19.12 9.97 3.65
CA VAL A 41 -19.09 10.64 4.95
C VAL A 41 -20.52 11.06 5.24
N ASN A 42 -21.08 10.60 6.35
CA ASN A 42 -22.39 11.04 6.80
C ASN A 42 -22.25 12.14 7.87
N GLU A 43 -23.38 12.73 8.25
CA GLU A 43 -23.43 13.79 9.26
C GLU A 43 -22.89 13.34 10.62
N VAL A 44 -22.97 12.04 10.95
CA VAL A 44 -22.40 11.49 12.19
C VAL A 44 -20.88 11.60 12.16
N CYS A 45 -20.24 11.23 11.06
CA CYS A 45 -18.79 11.37 10.89
C CYS A 45 -18.36 12.85 10.94
N SER A 46 -19.13 13.76 10.35
CA SER A 46 -18.85 15.20 10.40
C SER A 46 -18.98 15.76 11.82
N ALA A 47 -20.02 15.34 12.56
CA ALA A 47 -20.26 15.80 13.93
C ALA A 47 -19.13 15.42 14.90
N GLN A 48 -18.47 14.28 14.69
CA GLN A 48 -17.36 13.82 15.53
C GLN A 48 -16.15 14.76 15.55
N VAL A 49 -15.95 15.51 14.47
CA VAL A 49 -14.77 16.38 14.29
C VAL A 49 -15.13 17.86 14.31
N LYS A 50 -16.42 18.19 14.40
CA LYS A 50 -16.93 19.56 14.28
C LYS A 50 -16.42 20.52 15.38
N GLU A 51 -16.17 19.99 16.57
CA GLU A 51 -15.70 20.75 17.73
C GLU A 51 -14.22 20.47 18.05
N MET A 52 -13.52 19.77 17.14
CA MET A 52 -12.12 19.46 17.31
C MET A 52 -11.28 20.62 16.78
N ASP A 53 -11.06 21.61 17.65
CA ASP A 53 -10.30 22.83 17.36
C ASP A 53 -8.81 22.56 17.04
N ASP A 54 -8.33 21.34 17.26
CA ASP A 54 -6.94 20.92 16.97
C ASP A 54 -6.54 21.02 15.49
N TYR A 55 -7.52 21.14 14.58
CA TYR A 55 -7.30 21.23 13.13
C TYR A 55 -7.69 22.59 12.52
N GLY A 56 -7.72 23.69 13.30
CA GLY A 56 -7.76 25.08 12.79
C GLY A 56 -7.02 26.04 13.73
N ALA A 57 -6.15 26.96 13.29
CA ALA A 57 -6.24 27.89 12.15
C ALA A 57 -5.22 27.72 11.02
#